data_AF-A0A1Q3EJD4-F1
#
_entry.id   AF-A0A1Q3EJD4-F1
#
_cell.length_a   1.000
_cell.length_b   1.000
_cell.length_c   1.000
_cell.angle_alpha   90.00
_cell.angle_beta   90.00
_cell.angle_gamma   90.00
#
_symmetry.space_group_name_H-M   'P 1'
#
loop_
_entity.id
_entity.type
_entity.pdbx_description
1 polymer ?
#
loop_
_entity_poly.entity_id
_entity_poly.type
_entity_poly.pdbx_seq_one_letter_code
_entity_poly.pdbx_strand_id
1 'polypeptide(L)'
;MKLSEISTVAQLYKSSIITAPAAGKAKFKPNAAFLDRVSLFQGDITKLEVDSIVNAANKSLLGGGGVDGAIHKAAGRQLLEECRTLNGCDTGFSKITGAYRLPSKHIIHTVGPVYSASSVDIKAQQLASCYQTSIDVAVTNLLRHIAFPSVSTGIYGYPIEDATHIALNVVRKHFESEGESSAKLDRVIFVVWSDKDKMVYESLIPEYFPPSDGVKLEPVAAEKIEEDSPHKQVDEEWEEVEKVEGSFTENGGEEEKKEGVNN
;
A
#
# COMPACT_ATOMS: atom_id res chain seq x y z
N MET A 1 -11.29 -14.31 11.04
CA MET A 1 -11.79 -14.21 9.66
C MET A 1 -11.17 -15.34 8.88
N LYS A 2 -12.01 -16.21 8.34
CA LYS A 2 -11.59 -17.39 7.58
C LYS A 2 -11.11 -16.99 6.20
N LEU A 3 -10.18 -17.75 5.64
CA LEU A 3 -9.69 -17.54 4.27
C LEU A 3 -10.82 -17.49 3.23
N SER A 4 -11.87 -18.30 3.41
CA SER A 4 -13.05 -18.35 2.52
C SER A 4 -13.90 -17.09 2.53
N GLU A 5 -13.76 -16.23 3.55
CA GLU A 5 -14.50 -14.97 3.69
C GLU A 5 -13.76 -13.79 3.01
N ILE A 6 -12.54 -14.01 2.52
CA ILE A 6 -11.70 -12.98 1.91
C ILE A 6 -11.81 -13.07 0.39
N SER A 7 -12.32 -12.00 -0.23
CA SER A 7 -12.49 -11.89 -1.68
C SER A 7 -11.17 -12.08 -2.44
N THR A 8 -11.20 -12.90 -3.49
CA THR A 8 -10.13 -12.96 -4.49
C THR A 8 -10.19 -11.76 -5.44
N VAL A 9 -9.11 -11.46 -6.14
CA VAL A 9 -9.10 -10.48 -7.24
C VAL A 9 -10.17 -10.84 -8.28
N ALA A 10 -10.36 -12.12 -8.60
CA ALA A 10 -11.45 -12.56 -9.48
C ALA A 10 -12.84 -12.16 -8.96
N GLN A 11 -13.08 -12.29 -7.65
CA GLN A 11 -14.33 -11.87 -7.01
C GLN A 11 -14.47 -10.35 -6.96
N LEU A 12 -13.39 -9.61 -6.72
CA LEU A 12 -13.40 -8.13 -6.74
C LEU A 12 -13.78 -7.58 -8.11
N TYR A 13 -13.32 -8.22 -9.20
CA TYR A 13 -13.78 -7.89 -10.56
C TYR A 13 -15.26 -8.20 -10.76
N LYS A 14 -15.72 -9.39 -10.33
CA LYS A 14 -17.13 -9.80 -10.47
C LYS A 14 -18.09 -8.89 -9.71
N SER A 15 -17.64 -8.31 -8.60
CA SER A 15 -18.42 -7.34 -7.80
C SER A 15 -18.16 -5.89 -8.18
N SER A 16 -17.41 -5.63 -9.27
CA SER A 16 -17.06 -4.29 -9.75
C SER A 16 -16.38 -3.39 -8.71
N ILE A 17 -15.72 -3.97 -7.71
CA ILE A 17 -14.90 -3.23 -6.74
C ILE A 17 -13.63 -2.73 -7.41
N ILE A 18 -13.08 -3.53 -8.32
CA ILE A 18 -11.98 -3.14 -9.20
C ILE A 18 -12.42 -3.30 -10.66
N THR A 19 -11.87 -2.47 -11.54
CA THR A 19 -12.16 -2.46 -12.98
C THR A 19 -10.93 -2.79 -13.79
N ALA A 20 -11.10 -3.05 -15.09
CA ALA A 20 -9.97 -3.28 -15.99
C ALA A 20 -8.98 -2.10 -15.94
N PRO A 21 -7.67 -2.34 -16.07
CA PRO A 21 -6.72 -1.25 -16.12
C PRO A 21 -7.01 -0.34 -17.31
N ALA A 22 -6.71 0.95 -17.19
CA ALA A 22 -6.82 1.88 -18.32
C ALA A 22 -6.00 1.38 -19.52
N ALA A 23 -6.41 1.77 -20.73
CA ALA A 23 -5.75 1.34 -21.97
C ALA A 23 -4.22 1.58 -21.91
N GLY A 24 -3.44 0.52 -22.14
CA GLY A 24 -1.97 0.58 -22.12
C GLY A 24 -1.32 0.56 -20.73
N LYS A 25 -2.09 0.46 -19.63
CA LYS A 25 -1.55 0.38 -18.26
C LYS A 25 -1.25 -1.03 -17.75
N ALA A 26 -1.79 -2.06 -18.41
CA ALA A 26 -1.50 -3.45 -18.04
C ALA A 26 0.02 -3.75 -18.18
N LYS A 27 0.66 -4.15 -17.08
CA LYS A 27 2.09 -4.49 -17.01
C LYS A 27 2.35 -5.97 -17.29
N PHE A 28 1.33 -6.81 -17.13
CA PHE A 28 1.40 -8.25 -17.33
C PHE A 28 0.25 -8.75 -18.21
N LYS A 29 0.39 -9.94 -18.78
CA LYS A 29 -0.71 -10.59 -19.53
C LYS A 29 -1.79 -11.11 -18.56
N PRO A 30 -3.06 -11.23 -18.97
CA PRO A 30 -4.07 -11.88 -18.15
C PRO A 30 -3.73 -13.35 -17.85
N ASN A 31 -4.02 -13.80 -16.62
CA ASN A 31 -3.95 -15.20 -16.24
C ASN A 31 -5.02 -15.49 -15.18
N ALA A 32 -6.08 -16.21 -15.57
CA ALA A 32 -7.23 -16.49 -14.72
C ALA A 32 -6.85 -17.21 -13.41
N ALA A 33 -5.88 -18.13 -13.48
CA ALA A 33 -5.45 -18.90 -12.32
C ALA A 33 -4.82 -18.03 -11.23
N PHE A 34 -4.22 -16.89 -11.59
CA PHE A 34 -3.62 -15.98 -10.62
C PHE A 34 -4.66 -15.10 -9.93
N LEU A 35 -5.79 -14.83 -10.58
CA LEU A 35 -6.85 -13.98 -10.02
C LEU A 35 -7.50 -14.61 -8.78
N ASP A 36 -7.54 -15.94 -8.70
CA ASP A 36 -8.04 -16.69 -7.53
C ASP A 36 -6.98 -16.93 -6.46
N ARG A 37 -5.72 -16.53 -6.72
CA ARG A 37 -4.56 -16.69 -5.83
C ARG A 37 -4.08 -15.39 -5.21
N VAL A 38 -4.73 -14.26 -5.54
CA VAL A 38 -4.50 -12.97 -4.91
C VAL A 38 -5.79 -12.47 -4.27
N SER A 39 -5.67 -11.86 -3.10
CA SER A 39 -6.75 -11.20 -2.38
C SER A 39 -6.32 -9.81 -1.92
N LEU A 40 -7.29 -8.90 -1.83
CA LEU A 40 -7.16 -7.64 -1.10
C LEU A 40 -8.15 -7.67 0.06
N PHE A 41 -7.66 -7.38 1.26
CA PHE A 41 -8.47 -7.33 2.47
C PHE A 41 -8.17 -6.04 3.23
N GLN A 42 -9.21 -5.35 3.68
CA GLN A 42 -9.06 -4.19 4.56
C GLN A 42 -9.45 -4.58 5.98
N GLY A 43 -8.50 -4.50 6.92
CA GLY A 43 -8.78 -4.79 8.33
C GLY A 43 -7.56 -5.20 9.15
N ASP A 44 -7.84 -5.85 10.28
CA ASP A 44 -6.83 -6.29 11.23
C ASP A 44 -6.21 -7.63 10.82
N ILE A 45 -4.94 -7.60 10.40
CA ILE A 45 -4.18 -8.79 9.99
C ILE A 45 -4.09 -9.85 11.11
N THR A 46 -4.16 -9.45 12.38
CA THR A 46 -4.08 -10.37 13.53
C THR A 46 -5.30 -11.28 13.67
N LYS A 47 -6.36 -11.03 12.90
CA LYS A 47 -7.62 -11.79 12.92
C LYS A 47 -7.72 -12.83 11.81
N LEU A 48 -6.73 -12.92 10.92
CA LEU A 48 -6.78 -13.81 9.77
C LEU A 48 -6.40 -15.24 10.16
N GLU A 49 -7.29 -16.18 9.85
CA GLU A 49 -7.05 -17.62 10.01
C GLU A 49 -6.34 -18.13 8.76
N VAL A 50 -5.02 -17.94 8.74
CA VAL A 50 -4.13 -18.28 7.61
C VAL A 50 -2.84 -18.98 8.06
N ASP A 51 -2.07 -19.58 7.16
CA ASP A 51 -0.86 -20.32 7.50
C ASP A 51 0.21 -19.37 8.03
N SER A 52 0.38 -18.22 7.37
CA SER A 52 1.26 -17.17 7.84
C SER A 52 0.68 -15.78 7.65
N ILE A 53 0.95 -14.92 8.63
CA ILE A 53 0.90 -13.47 8.45
C ILE A 53 2.31 -12.91 8.46
N VAL A 54 2.53 -11.82 7.76
CA VAL A 54 3.81 -11.11 7.74
C VAL A 54 3.76 -9.97 8.74
N ASN A 55 4.82 -9.85 9.54
CA ASN A 55 5.06 -8.71 10.41
C ASN A 55 6.04 -7.75 9.73
N ALA A 56 5.65 -6.48 9.57
CA ALA A 56 6.55 -5.39 9.20
C ALA A 56 7.34 -4.96 10.44
N ALA A 57 8.40 -5.71 10.74
CA ALA A 57 9.20 -5.59 11.95
C ALA A 57 10.33 -4.56 11.81
N ASN A 58 10.98 -4.25 12.92
CA ASN A 58 12.26 -3.55 12.96
C ASN A 58 13.44 -4.52 13.18
N LYS A 59 14.67 -4.05 13.01
CA LYS A 59 15.89 -4.88 13.09
C LYS A 59 16.04 -5.72 14.36
N SER A 60 15.46 -5.29 15.49
CA SER A 60 15.57 -6.04 16.74
C SER A 60 14.67 -7.28 16.78
N LEU A 61 13.58 -7.30 16.00
CA LEU A 61 12.44 -8.24 16.12
C LEU A 61 11.72 -8.22 17.49
N LEU A 62 12.02 -7.26 18.36
CA LEU A 62 11.49 -7.22 19.73
C LEU A 62 10.18 -6.43 19.87
N GLY A 63 9.43 -6.30 18.77
CA GLY A 63 8.20 -5.51 18.69
C GLY A 63 8.44 -4.01 18.49
N GLY A 64 7.34 -3.26 18.45
CA GLY A 64 7.33 -1.83 18.17
C GLY A 64 5.91 -1.26 18.19
N GLY A 65 5.68 -0.20 17.41
CA GLY A 65 4.36 0.37 17.16
C GLY A 65 3.67 -0.23 15.92
N GLY A 66 2.54 0.34 15.52
CA GLY A 66 1.84 -0.05 14.29
C GLY A 66 1.44 -1.53 14.27
N VAL A 67 1.55 -2.16 13.09
CA VAL A 67 1.20 -3.59 12.91
C VAL A 67 2.08 -4.52 13.73
N ASP A 68 3.35 -4.18 13.95
CA ASP A 68 4.29 -4.95 14.77
C ASP A 68 3.81 -5.03 16.23
N GLY A 69 3.46 -3.88 16.80
CA GLY A 69 2.86 -3.80 18.13
C GLY A 69 1.53 -4.55 18.24
N ALA A 70 0.68 -4.46 17.22
CA ALA A 70 -0.60 -5.18 17.18
C ALA A 70 -0.40 -6.70 17.18
N ILE A 71 0.53 -7.20 16.36
CA ILE A 71 0.91 -8.62 16.28
C ILE A 71 1.47 -9.10 17.62
N HIS A 72 2.44 -8.40 18.21
CA HIS A 72 3.00 -8.78 19.52
C HIS A 72 1.96 -8.80 20.64
N LYS A 73 1.06 -7.80 20.66
CA LYS A 73 -0.03 -7.74 21.64
C LYS A 73 -0.99 -8.92 21.49
N ALA A 74 -1.34 -9.29 20.26
CA ALA A 74 -2.30 -10.33 19.98
C ALA A 74 -1.70 -11.75 20.16
N ALA A 75 -0.47 -11.99 19.71
CA ALA A 75 0.23 -13.27 19.86
C ALA A 75 0.59 -13.57 21.33
N GLY A 76 0.86 -12.54 22.13
CA GLY A 76 1.23 -12.66 23.54
C GLY A 76 2.73 -12.79 23.78
N ARG A 77 3.13 -12.83 25.06
CA ARG A 77 4.54 -12.71 25.50
C ARG A 77 5.49 -13.75 24.90
N GLN A 78 4.98 -14.93 24.57
CA GLN A 78 5.78 -16.03 24.03
C GLN A 78 6.40 -15.67 22.67
N LEU A 79 5.74 -14.82 21.88
CA LEU A 79 6.32 -14.30 20.64
C LEU A 79 7.60 -13.51 20.90
N LEU A 80 7.59 -12.65 21.93
CA LEU A 80 8.78 -11.88 22.27
C LEU A 80 9.92 -12.77 22.78
N GLU A 81 9.60 -13.84 23.50
CA GLU A 81 10.56 -14.82 24.00
C GLU A 81 11.26 -15.55 22.84
N GLU A 82 10.52 -16.01 21.84
CA GLU A 82 11.10 -16.61 20.63
C GLU A 82 11.86 -15.60 19.77
N CYS A 83 11.34 -14.38 19.58
CA CYS A 83 12.07 -13.34 18.83
C CYS A 83 13.46 -13.05 19.43
N ARG A 84 13.63 -13.15 20.76
CA ARG A 84 14.94 -12.99 21.41
C ARG A 84 15.95 -14.06 21.00
N THR A 85 15.51 -15.25 20.62
CA THR A 85 16.41 -16.33 20.17
C THR A 85 16.86 -16.15 18.72
N LEU A 86 16.21 -15.26 17.96
CA LEU A 86 16.50 -15.03 16.54
C LEU A 86 17.66 -14.06 16.29
N ASN A 87 18.14 -13.33 17.30
CA ASN A 87 19.24 -12.35 17.18
C ASN A 87 18.97 -11.25 16.12
N GLY A 88 17.76 -10.71 16.08
CA GLY A 88 17.38 -9.64 15.15
C GLY A 88 17.23 -10.10 13.69
N CYS A 89 17.09 -9.15 12.76
CA CYS A 89 16.99 -9.42 11.32
C CYS A 89 17.46 -8.20 10.52
N ASP A 90 18.15 -8.46 9.40
CA ASP A 90 18.63 -7.40 8.52
C ASP A 90 17.54 -6.87 7.59
N THR A 91 17.69 -5.61 7.17
CA THR A 91 16.76 -4.99 6.21
C THR A 91 16.74 -5.79 4.90
N GLY A 92 15.54 -6.12 4.42
CA GLY A 92 15.35 -6.95 3.22
C GLY A 92 15.30 -8.45 3.48
N PHE A 93 15.48 -8.91 4.72
CA PHE A 93 15.42 -10.32 5.10
C PHE A 93 14.18 -10.62 5.94
N SER A 94 13.86 -11.92 6.00
CA SER A 94 12.71 -12.45 6.74
C SER A 94 13.12 -13.61 7.66
N LYS A 95 12.47 -13.73 8.82
CA LYS A 95 12.58 -14.87 9.76
C LYS A 95 11.21 -15.34 10.22
N ILE A 96 11.06 -16.61 10.57
CA ILE A 96 9.78 -17.20 10.97
C ILE A 96 9.74 -17.52 12.47
N THR A 97 8.56 -17.39 13.06
CA THR A 97 8.23 -17.79 14.44
C THR A 97 6.88 -18.51 14.49
N GLY A 98 6.56 -19.11 15.63
CA GLY A 98 5.19 -19.53 15.94
C GLY A 98 4.26 -18.32 16.10
N ALA A 99 2.97 -18.48 15.78
CA ALA A 99 1.99 -17.40 15.90
C ALA A 99 1.28 -17.33 17.26
N TYR A 100 1.48 -18.33 18.12
CA TYR A 100 0.98 -18.41 19.49
C TYR A 100 -0.55 -18.27 19.60
N ARG A 101 -1.04 -17.15 20.12
CA ARG A 101 -2.47 -16.91 20.34
C ARG A 101 -3.21 -16.42 19.10
N LEU A 102 -2.49 -16.13 18.01
CA LEU A 102 -3.11 -15.71 16.77
C LEU A 102 -3.86 -16.88 16.10
N PRO A 103 -4.89 -16.59 15.29
CA PRO A 103 -5.54 -17.59 14.44
C PRO A 103 -4.63 -18.13 13.34
N SER A 104 -3.55 -17.41 12.98
CA SER A 104 -2.58 -17.89 12.01
C SER A 104 -1.67 -18.97 12.61
N LYS A 105 -1.00 -19.77 11.77
CA LYS A 105 -0.07 -20.81 12.25
C LYS A 105 1.32 -20.23 12.58
N HIS A 106 1.83 -19.36 11.71
CA HIS A 106 3.15 -18.74 11.84
C HIS A 106 3.09 -17.21 11.64
N ILE A 107 4.15 -16.55 12.10
CA ILE A 107 4.45 -15.16 11.77
C ILE A 107 5.78 -15.13 11.02
N ILE A 108 5.81 -14.47 9.87
CA ILE A 108 7.04 -14.20 9.13
C ILE A 108 7.41 -12.74 9.35
N HIS A 109 8.48 -12.50 10.09
CA HIS A 109 8.98 -11.16 10.40
C HIS A 109 9.93 -10.70 9.31
N THR A 110 9.58 -9.64 8.59
CA THR A 110 10.45 -9.01 7.60
C THR A 110 10.81 -7.59 8.03
N VAL A 111 12.06 -7.18 7.77
CA VAL A 111 12.52 -5.83 8.12
C VAL A 111 12.55 -4.96 6.87
N GLY A 112 11.53 -4.09 6.76
CA GLY A 112 11.42 -3.14 5.66
C GLY A 112 12.51 -2.06 5.69
N PRO A 113 12.81 -1.43 4.54
CA PRO A 113 13.65 -0.24 4.50
C PRO A 113 12.95 0.97 5.12
N VAL A 114 13.71 1.83 5.80
CA VAL A 114 13.31 3.23 6.01
C VAL A 114 13.50 3.95 4.67
N TYR A 115 12.45 4.61 4.19
CA TYR A 115 12.44 5.30 2.91
C TYR A 115 13.40 6.48 2.91
N SER A 116 14.00 6.74 1.75
CA SER A 116 14.89 7.87 1.53
C SER A 116 14.91 8.23 0.05
N ALA A 117 14.53 9.48 -0.25
CA ALA A 117 14.53 10.01 -1.61
C ALA A 117 15.94 10.09 -2.24
N SER A 118 17.00 10.05 -1.43
CA SER A 118 18.39 10.04 -1.93
C SER A 118 18.92 8.64 -2.25
N SER A 119 18.12 7.58 -2.05
CA SER A 119 18.55 6.19 -2.28
C SER A 119 17.42 5.30 -2.77
N VAL A 120 16.53 5.84 -3.60
CA VAL A 120 15.27 5.18 -4.04
C VAL A 120 15.51 3.77 -4.55
N ASP A 121 16.50 3.54 -5.43
CA ASP A 121 16.76 2.23 -6.02
C ASP A 121 17.15 1.18 -4.97
N ILE A 122 18.01 1.55 -4.01
CA ILE A 122 18.42 0.66 -2.93
C ILE A 122 17.22 0.35 -2.03
N LYS A 123 16.37 1.34 -1.73
CA LYS A 123 15.16 1.13 -0.92
C LYS A 123 14.15 0.25 -1.64
N ALA A 124 14.01 0.40 -2.96
CA ALA A 124 13.14 -0.43 -3.77
C ALA A 124 13.61 -1.89 -3.79
N GLN A 125 14.91 -2.13 -3.95
CA GLN A 125 15.49 -3.48 -3.87
C GLN A 125 15.29 -4.12 -2.50
N GLN A 126 15.51 -3.36 -1.42
CA GLN A 126 15.30 -3.84 -0.05
C GLN A 126 13.83 -4.18 0.21
N LEU A 127 12.89 -3.34 -0.24
CA LEU A 127 11.47 -3.61 -0.10
C LEU A 127 11.04 -4.83 -0.93
N ALA A 128 11.50 -4.95 -2.16
CA ALA A 128 11.26 -6.13 -3.00
C ALA A 128 11.77 -7.42 -2.33
N SER A 129 12.95 -7.36 -1.72
CA SER A 129 13.54 -8.48 -0.97
C SER A 129 12.70 -8.89 0.24
N CYS A 130 12.03 -7.95 0.91
CA CYS A 130 11.12 -8.28 2.02
C CYS A 130 10.01 -9.22 1.56
N TYR A 131 9.32 -8.87 0.47
CA TYR A 131 8.26 -9.71 -0.09
C TYR A 131 8.80 -11.04 -0.60
N GLN A 132 9.93 -11.03 -1.33
CA GLN A 132 10.53 -12.25 -1.88
C GLN A 132 10.96 -13.21 -0.78
N THR A 133 11.75 -12.76 0.19
CA THR A 133 12.24 -13.61 1.28
C THR A 133 11.10 -14.11 2.17
N SER A 134 10.04 -13.32 2.35
CA SER A 134 8.84 -13.77 3.07
C SER A 134 8.13 -14.90 2.34
N ILE A 135 7.97 -14.80 1.01
CA ILE A 135 7.39 -15.87 0.18
C ILE A 135 8.27 -17.11 0.24
N ASP A 136 9.60 -16.96 0.10
CA ASP A 136 10.53 -18.09 0.14
C ASP A 136 10.49 -18.83 1.48
N VAL A 137 10.41 -18.08 2.59
CA VAL A 137 10.22 -18.62 3.93
C VAL A 137 8.90 -19.39 4.04
N ALA A 138 7.79 -18.84 3.53
CA ALA A 138 6.51 -19.53 3.53
C ALA A 138 6.56 -20.85 2.74
N VAL A 139 7.07 -20.82 1.50
CA VAL A 139 7.18 -22.00 0.64
C VAL A 139 8.08 -23.08 1.26
N THR A 140 9.23 -22.68 1.81
CA THR A 140 10.19 -23.61 2.45
C THR A 140 9.59 -24.28 3.68
N ASN A 141 8.69 -23.59 4.39
CA ASN A 141 7.96 -24.13 5.54
C ASN A 141 6.61 -24.77 5.16
N LEU A 142 6.38 -25.05 3.88
CA LEU A 142 5.17 -25.70 3.35
C LEU A 142 3.87 -24.95 3.69
N LEU A 143 3.97 -23.63 3.82
CA LEU A 143 2.83 -22.76 4.08
C LEU A 143 2.18 -22.37 2.75
N ARG A 144 0.88 -22.59 2.65
CA ARG A 144 0.12 -22.42 1.41
C ARG A 144 -0.53 -21.05 1.30
N HIS A 145 -0.60 -20.29 2.38
CA HIS A 145 -1.19 -18.95 2.37
C HIS A 145 -0.42 -17.96 3.24
N ILE A 146 -0.25 -16.75 2.69
CA ILE A 146 0.53 -15.67 3.31
C ILE A 146 -0.22 -14.35 3.19
N ALA A 147 -0.33 -13.63 4.30
CA ALA A 147 -0.93 -12.30 4.35
C ALA A 147 0.14 -11.23 4.62
N PHE A 148 0.23 -10.22 3.77
CA PHE A 148 1.17 -9.11 3.87
C PHE A 148 0.47 -7.84 4.34
N PRO A 149 0.99 -7.11 5.34
CA PRO A 149 0.65 -5.71 5.53
C PRO A 149 1.34 -4.85 4.45
N SER A 150 0.99 -3.57 4.35
CA SER A 150 1.75 -2.58 3.57
C SER A 150 3.12 -2.32 4.20
N VAL A 151 4.12 -3.15 3.88
CA VAL A 151 5.47 -3.08 4.48
C VAL A 151 6.12 -1.72 4.17
N SER A 152 6.71 -1.11 5.19
CA SER A 152 7.38 0.20 5.17
C SER A 152 6.52 1.45 4.93
N THR A 153 5.21 1.36 4.69
CA THR A 153 4.39 2.53 4.33
C THR A 153 3.89 3.35 5.54
N GLY A 154 4.05 2.82 6.75
CA GLY A 154 3.76 3.52 8.01
C GLY A 154 4.92 4.43 8.44
N ILE A 155 5.43 4.22 9.65
CA ILE A 155 6.51 5.04 10.24
C ILE A 155 7.80 5.05 9.39
N TYR A 156 8.04 4.02 8.59
CA TYR A 156 9.20 3.96 7.67
C TYR A 156 9.03 4.80 6.40
N GLY A 157 7.84 5.38 6.18
CA GLY A 157 7.62 6.50 5.26
C GLY A 157 7.70 6.16 3.78
N TYR A 158 7.64 4.89 3.37
CA TYR A 158 7.65 4.52 1.97
C TYR A 158 6.35 5.00 1.28
N PRO A 159 6.42 5.73 0.16
CA PRO A 159 5.22 6.13 -0.58
C PRO A 159 4.38 4.91 -0.94
N ILE A 160 3.09 4.93 -0.57
CA ILE A 160 2.19 3.79 -0.71
C ILE A 160 2.06 3.30 -2.15
N GLU A 161 2.02 4.21 -3.13
CA GLU A 161 1.91 3.87 -4.55
C GLU A 161 3.15 3.10 -5.05
N ASP A 162 4.34 3.64 -4.78
CA ASP A 162 5.62 2.99 -5.11
C ASP A 162 5.78 1.64 -4.43
N ALA A 163 5.44 1.56 -3.12
CA ALA A 163 5.49 0.33 -2.36
C ALA A 163 4.53 -0.74 -2.91
N THR A 164 3.33 -0.33 -3.33
CA THR A 164 2.31 -1.22 -3.90
C THR A 164 2.75 -1.78 -5.24
N HIS A 165 3.35 -0.95 -6.11
CA HIS A 165 3.96 -1.42 -7.35
C HIS A 165 5.03 -2.50 -7.12
N ILE A 166 5.87 -2.33 -6.11
CA ILE A 166 6.91 -3.31 -5.74
C ILE A 166 6.26 -4.61 -5.24
N ALA A 167 5.31 -4.51 -4.31
CA ALA A 167 4.62 -5.66 -3.71
C ALA A 167 3.91 -6.52 -4.78
N LEU A 168 3.10 -5.88 -5.62
CA LEU A 168 2.36 -6.56 -6.69
C LEU A 168 3.28 -7.18 -7.73
N ASN A 169 4.37 -6.49 -8.08
CA ASN A 169 5.37 -7.01 -9.03
C ASN A 169 6.04 -8.29 -8.51
N VAL A 170 6.47 -8.31 -7.25
CA VAL A 170 7.13 -9.48 -6.65
C VAL A 170 6.17 -10.66 -6.62
N VAL A 171 4.93 -10.46 -6.15
CA VAL A 171 3.94 -11.54 -6.09
C VAL A 171 3.57 -12.05 -7.48
N ARG A 172 3.38 -11.16 -8.46
CA ARG A 172 3.10 -11.56 -9.84
C ARG A 172 4.25 -12.38 -10.43
N LYS A 173 5.49 -11.93 -10.27
CA LYS A 173 6.68 -12.64 -10.76
C LYS A 173 6.88 -14.00 -10.07
N HIS A 174 6.56 -14.10 -8.78
CA HIS A 174 6.58 -15.39 -8.10
C HIS A 174 5.61 -16.38 -8.74
N PHE A 175 4.38 -15.95 -9.08
CA PHE A 175 3.41 -16.83 -9.73
C PHE A 175 3.75 -17.19 -11.18
N GLU A 176 4.40 -16.28 -11.92
CA GLU A 176 4.95 -16.55 -13.27
C GLU A 176 6.15 -17.48 -13.26
N SER A 177 6.85 -17.64 -12.13
CA SER A 177 8.05 -18.47 -12.09
C SER A 177 7.73 -19.93 -12.41
N GLU A 178 8.47 -20.49 -13.37
CA GLU A 178 8.36 -21.90 -13.73
C GLU A 178 8.96 -22.75 -12.59
N GLY A 179 8.14 -23.63 -12.00
CA GLY A 179 8.62 -24.61 -11.01
C GLY A 179 7.65 -24.87 -9.87
N GLU A 180 8.01 -25.85 -9.04
CA GLU A 180 7.19 -26.29 -7.91
C GLU A 180 6.96 -25.21 -6.85
N SER A 181 7.86 -24.23 -6.73
CA SER A 181 7.75 -23.14 -5.74
C SER A 181 6.49 -22.31 -5.95
N SER A 182 6.22 -21.91 -7.20
CA SER A 182 4.98 -21.20 -7.55
C SER A 182 3.75 -22.04 -7.19
N ALA A 183 3.75 -23.34 -7.46
CA ALA A 183 2.59 -24.21 -7.18
C ALA A 183 2.32 -24.45 -5.68
N LYS A 184 3.25 -24.09 -4.78
CA LYS A 184 3.14 -24.34 -3.33
C LYS A 184 2.34 -23.27 -2.57
N LEU A 185 2.11 -22.10 -3.18
CA LEU A 185 1.41 -20.98 -2.54
C LEU A 185 0.02 -20.74 -3.13
N ASP A 186 -1.03 -21.19 -2.47
CA ASP A 186 -2.42 -21.07 -2.94
C ASP A 186 -2.95 -19.64 -2.89
N ARG A 187 -2.58 -18.85 -1.88
CA ARG A 187 -3.12 -17.49 -1.72
C ARG A 187 -2.12 -16.51 -1.13
N VAL A 188 -1.97 -15.37 -1.79
CA VAL A 188 -1.35 -14.15 -1.23
C VAL A 188 -2.45 -13.13 -0.94
N ILE A 189 -2.44 -12.57 0.27
CA ILE A 189 -3.43 -11.59 0.71
C ILE A 189 -2.71 -10.29 1.03
N PHE A 190 -3.05 -9.21 0.33
CA PHE A 190 -2.64 -7.87 0.72
C PHE A 190 -3.63 -7.34 1.75
N VAL A 191 -3.15 -7.05 2.95
CA VAL A 191 -3.94 -6.56 4.08
C VAL A 191 -3.62 -5.09 4.30
N VAL A 192 -4.58 -4.25 3.94
CA VAL A 192 -4.49 -2.80 4.10
C VAL A 192 -5.28 -2.35 5.32
N TRP A 193 -4.87 -1.24 5.91
CA TRP A 193 -5.56 -0.67 7.08
C TRP A 193 -6.46 0.50 6.72
N SER A 194 -5.92 1.46 5.96
CA SER A 194 -6.61 2.72 5.64
C SER A 194 -7.39 2.62 4.33
N ASP A 195 -8.43 3.44 4.18
CA ASP A 195 -9.14 3.59 2.90
C ASP A 195 -8.21 4.09 1.80
N LYS A 196 -7.27 4.97 2.14
CA LYS A 196 -6.24 5.48 1.21
C LYS A 196 -5.40 4.34 0.62
N ASP A 197 -4.89 3.45 1.47
CA ASP A 197 -4.09 2.31 1.03
C ASP A 197 -4.94 1.37 0.17
N LYS A 198 -6.18 1.11 0.60
CA LYS A 198 -7.13 0.29 -0.17
C LYS A 198 -7.36 0.84 -1.58
N MET A 199 -7.65 2.13 -1.71
CA MET A 199 -7.86 2.77 -3.02
C MET A 199 -6.63 2.64 -3.93
N VAL A 200 -5.41 2.73 -3.38
CA VAL A 200 -4.17 2.54 -4.15
C VAL A 200 -4.01 1.09 -4.60
N TYR A 201 -4.30 0.12 -3.73
CA TYR A 201 -4.27 -1.29 -4.15
C TYR A 201 -5.35 -1.61 -5.18
N GLU A 202 -6.58 -1.11 -5.00
CA GLU A 202 -7.69 -1.30 -5.94
C GLU A 202 -7.38 -0.72 -7.33
N SER A 203 -6.71 0.44 -7.40
CA SER A 203 -6.32 1.04 -8.68
C SER A 203 -5.14 0.34 -9.35
N LEU A 204 -4.20 -0.22 -8.58
CA LEU A 204 -2.97 -0.81 -9.12
C LEU A 204 -3.04 -2.32 -9.36
N ILE A 205 -3.83 -3.08 -8.61
CA ILE A 205 -4.01 -4.53 -8.81
C ILE A 205 -4.31 -4.86 -10.27
N PRO A 206 -5.21 -4.15 -10.98
CA PRO A 206 -5.52 -4.42 -12.38
C PRO A 206 -4.35 -4.31 -13.35
N GLU A 207 -3.32 -3.51 -13.04
CA GLU A 207 -2.12 -3.42 -13.88
C GLU A 207 -1.28 -4.71 -13.81
N TYR A 208 -1.29 -5.40 -12.67
CA TYR A 208 -0.48 -6.60 -12.42
C TYR A 208 -1.24 -7.90 -12.56
N PHE A 209 -2.55 -7.86 -12.32
CA PHE A 209 -3.47 -8.98 -12.40
C PHE A 209 -4.68 -8.60 -13.26
N PRO A 210 -4.47 -8.26 -14.55
CA PRO A 210 -5.56 -7.81 -15.40
C PRO A 210 -6.61 -8.91 -15.58
N PRO A 211 -7.88 -8.53 -15.84
CA PRO A 211 -8.95 -9.48 -16.01
C PRO A 211 -8.66 -10.37 -17.23
N SER A 212 -8.93 -11.66 -17.10
CA SER A 212 -8.93 -12.61 -18.23
C SER A 212 -10.32 -12.69 -18.84
N ASP A 213 -10.42 -13.13 -20.11
CA ASP A 213 -11.69 -13.26 -20.85
C ASP A 213 -12.81 -14.02 -20.13
N GLY A 214 -12.47 -14.89 -19.17
CA GLY A 214 -13.42 -15.62 -18.33
C GLY A 214 -14.05 -14.83 -17.17
N VAL A 215 -13.58 -13.61 -16.89
CA VAL A 215 -14.15 -12.72 -15.87
C VAL A 215 -15.13 -11.78 -16.57
N LYS A 216 -16.42 -12.06 -16.45
CA LYS A 216 -17.48 -11.13 -16.88
C LYS A 216 -17.42 -9.90 -15.98
N LEU A 217 -16.94 -8.79 -16.52
CA LEU A 217 -17.06 -7.48 -15.89
C LEU A 217 -18.52 -7.04 -16.06
N GLU A 218 -19.20 -6.75 -14.95
CA GLU A 218 -20.49 -6.07 -15.04
C GLU A 218 -20.26 -4.68 -15.63
N PRO A 219 -21.10 -4.21 -16.57
CA PRO A 219 -20.94 -2.89 -17.14
C PRO A 219 -21.08 -1.85 -16.02
N VAL A 220 -20.02 -1.05 -15.83
CA VAL A 220 -20.08 0.11 -14.94
C VAL A 220 -21.12 1.05 -15.51
N ALA A 221 -22.23 1.27 -14.80
CA ALA A 221 -23.19 2.29 -15.16
C ALA A 221 -22.44 3.63 -15.17
N ALA A 222 -22.43 4.31 -16.32
CA ALA A 222 -21.90 5.66 -16.40
C ALA A 222 -22.76 6.54 -15.47
N GLU A 223 -22.23 6.90 -14.31
CA GLU A 223 -22.83 7.95 -13.49
C GLU A 223 -22.76 9.24 -14.31
N LYS A 224 -23.94 9.72 -14.71
CA LYS A 224 -24.09 11.05 -15.27
C LYS A 224 -23.77 12.02 -14.15
N ILE A 225 -22.64 12.71 -14.25
CA ILE A 225 -22.39 13.91 -13.47
C ILE A 225 -23.35 14.97 -14.04
N GLU A 226 -24.43 15.24 -13.32
CA GLU A 226 -25.25 16.42 -13.58
C GLU A 226 -24.45 17.64 -13.13
N GLU A 227 -24.00 18.45 -14.09
CA GLU A 227 -23.46 19.78 -13.82
C GLU A 227 -24.59 20.68 -13.32
N ASP A 228 -24.72 20.79 -12.00
CA ASP A 228 -25.57 21.81 -11.38
C ASP A 228 -24.75 23.11 -11.30
N SER A 229 -24.97 24.00 -12.27
CA SER A 229 -24.37 25.34 -12.34
C SER A 229 -25.41 26.38 -11.92
N PRO A 230 -25.29 27.03 -10.75
CA PRO A 230 -26.15 28.14 -10.40
C PRO A 230 -25.51 29.46 -10.83
N HIS A 231 -25.76 29.85 -12.08
CA HIS A 231 -25.67 31.25 -12.49
C HIS A 231 -27.01 31.69 -13.07
N LYS A 232 -27.83 32.35 -12.23
CA LYS A 232 -28.56 33.57 -12.60
C LYS A 232 -29.21 34.28 -11.41
N GLN A 233 -29.17 35.60 -11.53
CA GLN A 233 -29.98 36.65 -10.85
C GLN A 233 -29.46 37.19 -9.52
N VAL A 234 -28.64 38.24 -9.62
CA VAL A 234 -28.91 39.51 -8.93
C VAL A 234 -28.58 40.64 -9.91
N ASP A 235 -29.62 41.28 -10.44
CA ASP A 235 -29.57 42.62 -11.05
C ASP A 235 -30.54 43.50 -10.26
N GLU A 236 -30.19 44.79 -10.12
CA GLU A 236 -30.95 45.92 -9.51
C GLU A 236 -30.92 45.93 -7.96
N GLU A 237 -30.51 46.96 -7.21
CA GLU A 237 -30.24 48.41 -7.35
C GLU A 237 -28.91 48.70 -6.57
N TRP A 238 -28.14 49.77 -6.74
CA TRP A 238 -28.34 51.12 -6.18
C TRP A 238 -27.22 52.03 -6.77
N GLU A 239 -27.60 53.01 -7.59
CA GLU A 239 -26.80 54.20 -7.89
C GLU A 239 -26.99 55.24 -6.78
N GLU A 240 -25.88 55.76 -6.25
CA GLU A 240 -25.64 56.99 -5.47
C GLU A 240 -24.41 56.63 -4.59
N VAL A 241 -23.20 57.13 -4.80
CA VAL A 241 -22.79 58.53 -4.60
C VAL A 241 -21.52 58.80 -5.42
N GLU A 242 -21.60 59.68 -6.42
CA GLU A 242 -20.44 60.46 -6.86
C GLU A 242 -20.30 61.73 -6.00
N LYS A 243 -19.06 62.22 -5.91
CA LYS A 243 -18.58 63.53 -5.42
C LYS A 243 -18.20 63.63 -3.94
N VAL A 244 -16.91 63.39 -3.68
CA VAL A 244 -16.06 64.41 -3.03
C VAL A 244 -14.69 64.41 -3.72
N GLU A 245 -14.39 65.54 -4.39
CA GLU A 245 -13.09 65.99 -4.91
C GLU A 245 -12.03 65.98 -3.77
N GLY A 246 -10.71 65.92 -3.94
CA GLY A 246 -9.80 66.07 -5.07
C GLY A 246 -8.36 66.24 -4.51
N SER A 247 -7.37 65.98 -5.38
CA SER A 247 -6.00 66.53 -5.43
C SER A 247 -5.06 66.50 -4.21
N PHE A 248 -3.84 65.91 -4.35
CA PHE A 248 -2.59 66.67 -4.60
C PHE A 248 -1.35 65.75 -4.78
N THR A 249 -0.74 65.89 -5.97
CA THR A 249 0.69 65.91 -6.37
C THR A 249 1.73 64.83 -6.07
N GLU A 250 2.42 64.50 -7.17
CA GLU A 250 3.77 63.94 -7.35
C GLU A 250 4.89 64.70 -6.62
N ASN A 251 5.93 63.96 -6.24
CA ASN A 251 7.36 64.19 -6.46
C ASN A 251 8.05 62.88 -6.01
N GLY A 252 8.84 62.16 -6.79
CA GLY A 252 9.96 62.62 -7.62
C GLY A 252 11.23 62.59 -6.76
N GLY A 253 12.18 61.70 -7.05
CA GLY A 253 13.54 61.81 -6.49
C GLY A 253 14.27 60.50 -6.19
N GLU A 254 15.13 60.14 -7.14
CA GLU A 254 16.22 59.15 -7.15
C GLU A 254 17.30 59.29 -6.05
N GLU A 255 18.06 58.19 -5.88
CA GLU A 255 19.50 58.09 -5.57
C GLU A 255 19.98 58.58 -4.17
N GLU A 256 21.00 58.05 -3.49
CA GLU A 256 22.14 57.21 -3.85
C GLU A 256 22.79 56.62 -2.57
N LYS A 257 23.70 55.65 -2.79
CA LYS A 257 24.67 55.00 -1.90
C LYS A 257 25.28 55.85 -0.77
N LYS A 258 25.68 55.19 0.34
CA LYS A 258 27.10 55.02 0.71
C LYS A 258 27.35 54.12 1.92
N GLU A 259 28.53 53.53 1.84
CA GLU A 259 29.26 52.67 2.76
C GLU A 259 29.45 53.26 4.16
N GLY A 260 29.65 52.39 5.16
CA GLY A 260 30.04 52.77 6.52
C GLY A 260 30.50 51.57 7.34
N VAL A 261 31.80 51.48 7.50
CA VAL A 261 32.61 50.46 8.19
C VAL A 261 32.60 50.61 9.73
N ASN A 262 32.95 49.52 10.43
CA ASN A 262 33.36 49.35 11.85
C ASN A 262 32.28 49.37 12.95
N ASN A 263 32.13 48.26 13.67
CA ASN A 263 33.04 47.88 14.79
C ASN A 263 32.95 46.38 15.10
#